data_AF-A0A496ZXE0-F1
#
_entry.id   AF-A0A496ZXE0-F1
#
_cell.length_a   1.000
_cell.length_b   1.000
_cell.length_c   1.000
_cell.angle_alpha   90.00
_cell.angle_beta   90.00
_cell.angle_gamma   90.00
#
_symmetry.space_group_name_H-M   'P 1'
#
loop_
_entity.id
_entity.type
_entity.pdbx_description
1 polymer ?
#
loop_
_entity_poly.entity_id
_entity_poly.type
_entity_poly.pdbx_seq_one_letter_code
_entity_poly.pdbx_strand_id
1 'polypeptide(L)'
;MTFEAISNFIAAFFTLSIFSFLYKDNPFYKFAEAMFIGVSMGYAIPLVYNLTFIPFVYRPIFVEHNFWILIPALMGSLYIFRFSKNLGWLSRYPIVFGMAIVGMGVPMSMHAYVLVQVRTAMMPIDSINTFLIFLGTVTILLYFYFSKAHKGIYGKITNIGIWFMMVGFGASFGYTVMARISLLIGRIQFLMGDWLGLIK
;
A
#
# COMPACT_ATOMS: atom_id res chain seq x y z
N MET A 1 26.98 -19.21 20.52
CA MET A 1 25.88 -19.05 19.54
C MET A 1 25.97 -17.63 19.01
N THR A 2 26.22 -17.46 17.71
CA THR A 2 26.25 -16.13 17.07
C THR A 2 24.86 -15.52 17.12
N PHE A 3 24.77 -14.18 17.21
CA PHE A 3 23.50 -13.43 17.23
C PHE A 3 22.59 -13.84 16.07
N GLU A 4 23.19 -14.10 14.90
CA GLU A 4 22.52 -14.56 13.68
C GLU A 4 21.81 -15.92 13.85
N ALA A 5 22.43 -16.88 14.55
CA ALA A 5 21.79 -18.16 14.78
C ALA A 5 20.52 -17.99 15.63
N ILE A 6 20.59 -17.19 16.69
CA ILE A 6 19.44 -16.93 17.57
C ILE A 6 18.33 -16.19 16.79
N SER A 7 18.67 -15.17 15.99
CA SER A 7 17.69 -14.47 15.17
C SER A 7 17.04 -15.38 14.14
N ASN A 8 17.81 -16.27 13.50
CA ASN A 8 17.29 -17.19 12.50
C ASN A 8 16.35 -18.23 13.12
N PHE A 9 16.67 -18.75 14.31
CA PHE A 9 15.77 -19.63 15.07
C PHE A 9 14.45 -18.95 15.42
N ILE A 10 14.51 -17.71 15.91
CA ILE A 10 13.31 -16.93 16.26
C ILE A 10 12.46 -16.66 15.00
N ALA A 11 13.08 -16.24 13.91
CA ALA A 11 12.40 -15.97 12.65
C ALA A 11 11.81 -17.24 12.02
N ALA A 12 12.49 -18.38 12.12
CA ALA A 12 11.97 -19.67 11.67
C ALA A 12 10.75 -20.11 12.49
N PHE A 13 10.80 -19.96 13.82
CA PHE A 13 9.67 -20.25 14.71
C PHE A 13 8.42 -19.44 14.34
N PHE A 14 8.55 -18.13 14.11
CA PHE A 14 7.42 -17.29 13.68
C PHE A 14 6.94 -17.63 12.27
N THR A 15 7.84 -17.93 11.34
CA THR A 15 7.48 -18.34 9.98
C THR A 15 6.65 -19.63 9.99
N LEU A 16 7.06 -20.63 10.77
CA LEU A 16 6.29 -21.87 10.95
C LEU A 16 4.97 -21.64 11.69
N SER A 17 4.96 -20.76 12.70
CA SER A 17 3.74 -20.38 13.42
C SER A 17 2.70 -19.74 12.51
N ILE A 18 3.14 -18.94 11.53
CA ILE A 18 2.26 -18.36 10.50
C ILE A 18 1.77 -19.45 9.53
N PHE A 19 2.64 -20.36 9.09
CA PHE A 19 2.22 -21.47 8.23
C PHE A 19 1.24 -22.44 8.90
N SER A 20 1.24 -22.52 10.24
CA SER A 20 0.25 -23.33 10.97
C SER A 20 -1.20 -22.91 10.69
N PHE A 21 -1.45 -21.68 10.23
CA PHE A 21 -2.77 -21.21 9.80
C PHE A 21 -3.36 -22.08 8.68
N LEU A 22 -2.52 -22.64 7.80
CA LEU A 22 -2.97 -23.47 6.68
C LEU A 22 -3.66 -24.76 7.15
N TYR A 23 -3.35 -25.23 8.36
CA TYR A 23 -3.93 -26.45 8.93
C TYR A 23 -5.22 -26.15 9.72
N LYS A 24 -5.23 -25.07 10.54
CA LYS A 24 -6.39 -24.53 11.28
C LYS A 24 -5.98 -23.26 12.07
N ASP A 25 -6.95 -22.52 12.62
CA ASP A 25 -6.71 -21.50 13.66
C ASP A 25 -6.09 -22.12 14.93
N ASN A 26 -4.76 -22.13 15.00
CA ASN A 26 -3.99 -22.71 16.10
C ASN A 26 -3.55 -21.60 17.10
N PRO A 27 -3.50 -21.85 18.43
CA PRO A 27 -2.90 -20.93 19.40
C PRO A 27 -1.56 -20.32 18.98
N PHE A 28 -0.69 -21.08 18.32
CA PHE A 28 0.60 -20.60 17.82
C PHE A 28 0.47 -19.49 16.78
N TYR A 29 -0.50 -19.58 15.86
CA TYR A 29 -0.76 -18.53 14.89
C TYR A 29 -1.25 -17.26 15.58
N LYS A 30 -2.22 -17.37 16.50
CA LYS A 30 -2.76 -16.22 17.25
C LYS A 30 -1.70 -15.54 18.10
N PHE A 31 -0.78 -16.31 18.69
CA PHE A 31 0.37 -15.75 19.41
C PHE A 31 1.31 -14.99 18.48
N ALA A 32 1.68 -15.58 17.33
CA ALA A 32 2.54 -14.93 16.35
C ALA A 32 1.91 -13.63 15.81
N GLU A 33 0.60 -13.64 15.54
CA GLU A 33 -0.16 -12.46 15.10
C GLU A 33 -0.16 -11.35 16.17
N ALA A 34 -0.51 -11.69 17.41
CA ALA A 34 -0.52 -10.73 18.52
C ALA A 34 0.86 -10.15 18.79
N MET A 35 1.91 -10.98 18.74
CA MET A 35 3.29 -10.54 18.91
C MET A 35 3.75 -9.65 17.76
N PHE A 36 3.43 -9.98 16.51
CA PHE A 36 3.75 -9.15 15.35
C PHE A 36 3.10 -7.76 15.43
N ILE A 37 1.80 -7.71 15.76
CA ILE A 37 1.07 -6.44 15.96
C ILE A 37 1.68 -5.67 17.14
N GLY A 38 1.98 -6.34 18.25
CA GLY A 38 2.59 -5.73 19.43
C GLY A 38 3.96 -5.10 19.15
N VAL A 39 4.85 -5.82 18.46
CA VAL A 39 6.18 -5.31 18.08
C VAL A 39 6.05 -4.15 17.09
N SER A 40 5.14 -4.27 16.10
CA SER A 40 4.89 -3.20 15.13
C SER A 40 4.44 -1.91 15.81
N MET A 41 3.51 -2.00 16.77
CA MET A 41 3.07 -0.84 17.55
C MET A 41 4.16 -0.33 18.50
N GLY A 42 4.93 -1.23 19.11
CA GLY A 42 6.06 -0.90 19.97
C GLY A 42 7.17 -0.12 19.24
N TYR A 43 7.40 -0.41 17.96
CA TYR A 43 8.31 0.37 17.12
C TYR A 43 7.68 1.67 16.62
N ALA A 44 6.40 1.64 16.23
CA ALA A 44 5.70 2.81 15.72
C ALA A 44 5.60 3.94 16.75
N ILE A 45 5.38 3.65 18.04
CA ILE A 45 5.19 4.68 19.08
C ILE A 45 6.44 5.58 19.24
N PRO A 46 7.66 5.06 19.49
CA PRO A 46 8.87 5.89 19.55
C PRO A 46 9.17 6.60 18.24
N LEU A 47 8.88 5.97 17.10
CA LEU A 47 9.11 6.56 15.79
C LEU A 47 8.20 7.79 15.58
N VAL A 48 6.91 7.68 15.87
CA VAL A 48 5.96 8.79 15.82
C VAL A 48 6.33 9.87 16.84
N TYR A 49 6.77 9.48 18.05
CA TYR A 49 7.23 10.43 19.05
C TYR A 49 8.40 11.28 18.53
N ASN A 50 9.43 10.65 17.96
CA ASN A 50 10.62 11.36 17.50
C ASN A 50 10.40 12.11 16.19
N LEU A 51 9.71 11.51 15.22
CA LEU A 51 9.55 12.10 13.88
C LEU A 51 8.35 13.04 13.76
N THR A 52 7.35 12.91 14.64
CA THR A 52 6.12 13.71 14.56
C THR A 52 5.94 14.57 15.79
N PHE A 53 5.97 14.00 16.99
CA PHE A 53 5.67 14.78 18.20
C PHE A 53 6.74 15.84 18.50
N ILE A 54 8.03 15.47 18.46
CA ILE A 54 9.11 16.42 18.75
C ILE A 54 9.15 17.60 17.75
N PRO A 55 9.16 17.39 16.41
CA PRO A 55 9.28 18.49 15.48
C PRO A 55 8.00 19.30 15.27
N PHE A 56 6.80 18.70 15.39
CA PHE A 56 5.54 19.41 15.11
C PHE A 56 4.83 19.95 16.35
N VAL A 57 5.14 19.44 17.55
CA VAL A 57 4.50 19.90 18.81
C VAL A 57 5.55 20.49 19.73
N TYR A 58 6.60 19.75 20.08
CA TYR A 58 7.54 20.18 21.13
C TYR A 58 8.41 21.38 20.69
N ARG A 59 9.14 21.27 19.57
CA ARG A 59 10.01 22.36 19.07
C ARG A 59 9.27 23.67 18.79
N PRO A 60 8.14 23.70 18.04
CA PRO A 60 7.49 24.97 17.69
C PRO A 60 6.88 25.69 18.90
N ILE A 61 6.40 24.93 19.90
CA ILE A 61 5.76 25.51 21.09
C ILE A 61 6.81 26.00 22.09
N PHE A 62 7.87 25.21 22.34
CA PHE A 62 8.83 25.50 23.41
C PHE A 62 10.09 26.25 22.95
N VAL A 63 10.50 26.14 21.69
CA VAL A 63 11.72 26.78 21.17
C VAL A 63 11.38 28.03 20.35
N GLU A 64 10.44 27.91 19.41
CA GLU A 64 10.11 28.98 18.45
C GLU A 64 9.01 29.94 18.95
N HIS A 65 8.35 29.64 20.07
CA HIS A 65 7.26 30.43 20.66
C HIS A 65 6.12 30.75 19.67
N ASN A 66 5.90 29.90 18.67
CA ASN A 66 4.86 30.10 17.67
C ASN A 66 3.51 29.55 18.19
N PHE A 67 2.80 30.38 18.95
CA PHE A 67 1.51 30.05 19.55
C PHE A 67 0.40 29.72 18.54
N TRP A 68 0.58 29.99 17.24
CA TRP A 68 -0.37 29.59 16.21
C TRP A 68 -0.53 28.05 16.12
N ILE A 69 0.53 27.31 16.45
CA ILE A 69 0.55 25.83 16.39
C ILE A 69 -0.17 25.20 17.59
N LEU A 70 -0.56 25.99 18.59
CA LEU A 70 -1.36 25.55 19.73
C LEU A 70 -2.75 25.04 19.30
N ILE A 71 -3.35 25.66 18.27
CA ILE A 71 -4.67 25.24 17.76
C ILE A 71 -4.59 23.82 17.15
N PRO A 72 -3.68 23.52 16.20
CA PRO A 72 -3.44 22.15 15.74
C PRO A 72 -3.08 21.16 16.85
N ALA A 73 -2.29 21.57 17.85
CA ALA A 73 -1.91 20.71 18.97
C ALA A 73 -3.10 20.37 19.87
N LEU A 74 -3.96 21.34 20.18
CA LEU A 74 -5.21 21.14 20.90
C LEU A 74 -6.15 20.21 20.12
N MET A 75 -6.29 20.43 18.82
CA MET A 75 -7.08 19.53 17.97
C MET A 75 -6.51 18.11 17.98
N GLY A 76 -5.19 17.94 17.84
CA GLY A 76 -4.54 16.63 17.95
C GLY A 76 -4.79 15.94 19.30
N SER A 77 -4.76 16.69 20.39
CA SER A 77 -5.05 16.16 21.74
C SER A 77 -6.47 15.63 21.88
N LEU A 78 -7.44 16.18 21.13
CA LEU A 78 -8.82 15.69 21.13
C LEU A 78 -8.95 14.24 20.63
N TYR A 79 -7.94 13.74 19.92
CA TYR A 79 -7.91 12.35 19.44
C TYR A 79 -7.82 11.34 20.60
N ILE A 80 -7.26 11.73 21.75
CA ILE A 80 -7.16 10.89 22.95
C ILE A 80 -8.55 10.57 23.52
N PHE A 81 -9.53 11.48 23.36
CA PHE A 81 -10.90 11.25 23.83
C PHE A 81 -11.64 10.15 23.06
N ARG A 82 -11.06 9.62 21.98
CA ARG A 82 -11.58 8.42 21.28
C ARG A 82 -11.68 7.19 22.19
N PHE A 83 -10.83 7.09 23.22
CA PHE A 83 -10.86 5.96 24.16
C PHE A 83 -11.97 6.08 25.22
N SER A 84 -12.66 7.23 25.31
CA SER A 84 -13.76 7.45 26.24
C SER A 84 -15.12 7.27 25.55
N LYS A 85 -16.02 6.48 26.17
CA LYS A 85 -17.39 6.26 25.66
C LYS A 85 -18.23 7.54 25.60
N ASN A 86 -17.98 8.54 26.45
CA ASN A 86 -18.80 9.75 26.54
C ASN A 86 -18.25 10.94 25.73
N LEU A 87 -16.92 11.07 25.59
CA LEU A 87 -16.30 12.19 24.86
C LEU A 87 -15.80 11.81 23.46
N GLY A 88 -16.10 10.60 22.98
CA GLY A 88 -15.70 10.14 21.64
C GLY A 88 -16.23 11.00 20.48
N TRP A 89 -17.22 11.87 20.71
CA TRP A 89 -17.71 12.78 19.67
C TRP A 89 -16.68 13.89 19.33
N LEU A 90 -15.85 14.33 20.28
CA LEU A 90 -14.83 15.37 20.03
C LEU A 90 -13.71 14.86 19.12
N SER A 91 -13.48 13.55 19.07
CA SER A 91 -12.49 12.97 18.17
C SER A 91 -12.90 13.06 16.70
N ARG A 92 -14.13 13.47 16.39
CA ARG A 92 -14.59 13.66 15.01
C ARG A 92 -13.93 14.88 14.35
N TYR A 93 -13.64 15.94 15.10
CA TYR A 93 -13.00 17.14 14.53
C TYR A 93 -11.62 16.84 13.95
N PRO A 94 -10.68 16.18 14.66
CA PRO A 94 -9.38 15.83 14.06
C PRO A 94 -9.51 14.87 12.87
N ILE A 95 -10.50 13.98 12.87
CA ILE A 95 -10.74 13.05 11.76
C ILE A 95 -11.10 13.81 10.48
N VAL A 96 -11.89 14.89 10.56
CA VAL A 96 -12.22 15.71 9.38
C VAL A 96 -10.96 16.35 8.77
N PHE A 97 -10.01 16.79 9.60
CA PHE A 97 -8.72 17.28 9.11
C PHE A 97 -7.88 16.17 8.47
N GLY A 98 -7.91 14.95 9.04
CA GLY A 98 -7.32 13.78 8.38
C GLY A 98 -7.96 13.46 7.03
N MET A 99 -9.30 13.60 6.93
CA MET A 99 -10.03 13.44 5.67
C MET A 99 -9.67 14.53 4.65
N ALA A 100 -9.33 15.75 5.07
CA ALA A 100 -8.86 16.80 4.17
C ALA A 100 -7.54 16.40 3.48
N ILE A 101 -6.65 15.67 4.16
CA ILE A 101 -5.43 15.12 3.55
C ILE A 101 -5.77 14.11 2.45
N VAL A 102 -6.74 13.22 2.71
CA VAL A 102 -7.23 12.27 1.69
C VAL A 102 -7.89 13.04 0.53
N GLY A 103 -8.62 14.11 0.83
CA GLY A 103 -9.22 15.02 -0.15
C GLY A 103 -8.19 15.69 -1.06
N MET A 104 -7.02 16.08 -0.52
CA MET A 104 -5.89 16.58 -1.33
C MET A 104 -5.21 15.48 -2.15
N GLY A 105 -5.24 14.24 -1.68
CA GLY A 105 -4.70 13.08 -2.39
C GLY A 105 -5.41 12.79 -3.71
N VAL A 106 -6.72 13.04 -3.82
CA VAL A 106 -7.49 12.80 -5.04
C VAL A 106 -6.99 13.64 -6.24
N PRO A 107 -6.96 14.99 -6.18
CA PRO A 107 -6.44 15.78 -7.29
C PRO A 107 -4.96 15.49 -7.54
N MET A 108 -4.16 15.28 -6.50
CA MET A 108 -2.75 14.91 -6.66
C MET A 108 -2.58 13.58 -7.42
N SER A 109 -3.42 12.58 -7.13
CA SER A 109 -3.43 11.31 -7.86
C SER A 109 -3.90 11.48 -9.31
N MET A 110 -4.87 12.36 -9.58
CA MET A 110 -5.28 12.69 -10.95
C MET A 110 -4.13 13.32 -11.73
N HIS A 111 -3.39 14.26 -11.13
CA HIS A 111 -2.21 14.85 -11.75
C HIS A 111 -1.08 13.82 -11.94
N ALA A 112 -0.83 12.95 -10.97
CA ALA A 112 0.28 11.99 -11.01
C ALA A 112 0.03 10.81 -11.96
N TYR A 113 -1.21 10.33 -12.07
CA TYR A 113 -1.52 9.15 -12.87
C TYR A 113 -2.12 9.51 -14.23
N VAL A 114 -3.20 10.32 -14.26
CA VAL A 114 -3.94 10.58 -15.50
C VAL A 114 -3.15 11.48 -16.44
N LEU A 115 -2.62 12.61 -15.96
CA LEU A 115 -1.87 13.52 -16.83
C LEU A 115 -0.57 12.90 -17.33
N VAL A 116 0.10 12.10 -16.51
CA VAL A 116 1.32 11.38 -16.92
C VAL A 116 0.98 10.36 -18.02
N GLN A 117 -0.10 9.60 -17.88
CA GLN A 117 -0.55 8.66 -18.94
C GLN A 117 -0.90 9.38 -20.24
N VAL A 118 -1.57 10.53 -20.18
CA VAL A 118 -1.87 11.36 -21.36
C VAL A 118 -0.57 11.83 -22.04
N ARG A 119 0.41 12.30 -21.25
CA ARG A 119 1.72 12.70 -21.77
C ARG A 119 2.44 11.53 -22.45
N THR A 120 2.42 10.35 -21.84
CA THR A 120 3.04 9.14 -22.40
C THR A 120 2.40 8.74 -23.73
N ALA A 121 1.08 8.90 -23.88
CA ALA A 121 0.37 8.62 -25.13
C ALA A 121 0.66 9.64 -26.25
N MET A 122 1.18 10.83 -25.93
CA MET A 122 1.51 11.91 -26.88
C MET A 122 2.98 11.93 -27.33
N MET A 123 3.82 11.02 -26.82
CA MET A 123 5.23 10.96 -27.23
C MET A 123 5.38 10.51 -28.69
N PRO A 124 6.41 11.00 -29.42
CA PRO A 124 6.67 10.60 -30.80
C PRO A 124 6.84 9.08 -30.92
N ILE A 125 6.31 8.53 -32.02
CA ILE A 125 6.27 7.08 -32.26
C ILE A 125 7.62 6.65 -32.87
N ASP A 126 8.60 6.43 -32.01
CA ASP A 126 9.95 6.06 -32.45
C ASP A 126 10.20 4.54 -32.42
N SER A 127 9.38 3.79 -31.68
CA SER A 127 9.54 2.36 -31.45
C SER A 127 8.23 1.59 -31.59
N ILE A 128 8.33 0.31 -31.93
CA ILE A 128 7.20 -0.64 -31.97
C ILE A 128 6.44 -0.63 -30.64
N ASN A 129 7.13 -0.48 -29.51
CA ASN A 129 6.48 -0.45 -28.19
C ASN A 129 5.59 0.79 -28.03
N THR A 130 6.07 1.98 -28.42
CA THR A 130 5.30 3.23 -28.37
C THR A 130 4.10 3.18 -29.30
N PHE A 131 4.26 2.58 -30.49
CA PHE A 131 3.15 2.34 -31.42
C PHE A 131 2.08 1.43 -30.81
N LEU A 132 2.49 0.35 -30.15
CA LEU A 132 1.61 -0.63 -29.54
C LEU A 132 0.85 -0.04 -28.33
N ILE A 133 1.51 0.82 -27.55
CA ILE A 133 0.88 1.59 -26.46
C ILE A 133 -0.14 2.59 -27.01
N PHE A 134 0.20 3.35 -28.06
CA PHE A 134 -0.71 4.29 -28.69
C PHE A 134 -1.95 3.57 -29.24
N LEU A 135 -1.75 2.49 -29.99
CA LEU A 135 -2.82 1.67 -30.55
C LEU A 135 -3.71 1.07 -29.45
N GLY A 136 -3.09 0.49 -28.41
CA GLY A 136 -3.81 -0.03 -27.24
C GLY A 136 -4.64 1.05 -26.55
N THR A 137 -4.07 2.23 -26.30
CA THR A 137 -4.77 3.33 -25.63
C THR A 137 -5.97 3.81 -26.43
N VAL A 138 -5.82 4.03 -27.74
CA VAL A 138 -6.93 4.46 -28.60
C VAL A 138 -8.02 3.40 -28.69
N THR A 139 -7.66 2.14 -28.92
CA THR A 139 -8.63 1.04 -29.04
C THR A 139 -9.39 0.76 -27.74
N ILE A 140 -8.73 0.88 -26.58
CA ILE A 140 -9.36 0.74 -25.26
C ILE A 140 -10.29 1.91 -24.95
N LEU A 141 -9.89 3.16 -25.26
CA LEU A 141 -10.77 4.32 -25.10
C LEU A 141 -12.02 4.20 -26.00
N LEU A 142 -11.87 3.71 -27.22
CA LEU A 142 -12.99 3.42 -28.12
C LEU A 142 -13.89 2.29 -27.59
N TYR A 143 -13.36 1.34 -26.80
CA TYR A 143 -14.17 0.33 -26.10
C TYR A 143 -15.02 0.93 -25.00
N PHE A 144 -14.42 1.73 -24.12
CA PHE A 144 -15.14 2.37 -23.01
C PHE A 144 -15.97 3.58 -23.41
N TYR A 145 -15.89 4.03 -24.67
CA TYR A 145 -16.74 5.09 -25.19
C TYR A 145 -18.18 4.57 -25.40
N PHE A 146 -18.98 4.63 -24.34
CA PHE A 146 -20.35 4.11 -24.31
C PHE A 146 -21.35 4.86 -25.21
N SER A 147 -20.99 6.04 -25.74
CA SER A 147 -21.91 6.87 -26.53
C SER A 147 -22.14 6.40 -27.97
N LYS A 148 -21.45 5.37 -28.46
CA LYS A 148 -21.66 4.82 -29.82
C LYS A 148 -21.90 3.32 -29.76
N ALA A 149 -23.01 2.86 -30.33
CA ALA A 149 -23.32 1.43 -30.40
C ALA A 149 -22.25 0.68 -31.24
N HIS A 150 -21.74 -0.43 -30.71
CA HIS A 150 -20.69 -1.27 -31.32
C HIS A 150 -21.20 -2.07 -32.54
N LYS A 151 -21.65 -1.39 -33.61
CA LYS A 151 -22.06 -2.01 -34.88
C LYS A 151 -21.10 -1.65 -36.01
N GLY A 152 -20.79 -2.63 -36.87
CA GLY A 152 -19.96 -2.46 -38.08
C GLY A 152 -18.44 -2.41 -37.83
N ILE A 153 -17.72 -1.62 -38.65
CA ILE A 153 -16.24 -1.45 -38.59
C ILE A 153 -15.78 -0.99 -37.20
N TYR A 154 -16.60 -0.16 -36.53
CA TYR A 154 -16.35 0.30 -35.17
C TYR A 154 -16.20 -0.88 -34.20
N GLY A 155 -17.09 -1.89 -34.27
CA GLY A 155 -17.01 -3.06 -33.40
C GLY A 155 -15.77 -3.94 -33.62
N LYS A 156 -15.24 -4.01 -34.85
CA LYS A 156 -13.99 -4.75 -35.14
C LYS A 156 -12.76 -4.07 -34.50
N ILE A 157 -12.69 -2.74 -34.57
CA ILE A 157 -11.63 -1.95 -33.92
C ILE A 157 -11.75 -2.07 -32.39
N THR A 158 -12.98 -2.06 -31.88
CA THR A 158 -13.24 -2.24 -30.46
C THR A 158 -12.86 -3.63 -29.96
N ASN A 159 -13.06 -4.69 -30.75
CA ASN A 159 -12.65 -6.05 -30.38
C ASN A 159 -11.15 -6.16 -30.12
N ILE A 160 -10.30 -5.42 -30.83
CA ILE A 160 -8.86 -5.35 -30.56
C ILE A 160 -8.63 -4.77 -29.16
N GLY A 161 -9.34 -3.69 -28.80
CA GLY A 161 -9.31 -3.12 -27.45
C GLY A 161 -9.66 -4.13 -26.35
N ILE A 162 -10.61 -5.05 -26.61
CA ILE A 162 -10.96 -6.13 -25.67
C ILE A 162 -9.77 -7.05 -25.41
N TRP A 163 -9.07 -7.48 -26.46
CA TRP A 163 -7.87 -8.30 -26.32
C TRP A 163 -6.76 -7.58 -25.54
N PHE A 164 -6.53 -6.29 -25.84
CA PHE A 164 -5.56 -5.47 -25.11
C PHE A 164 -5.91 -5.35 -23.61
N MET A 165 -7.18 -5.14 -23.27
CA MET A 165 -7.62 -5.12 -21.87
C MET A 165 -7.46 -6.48 -21.20
N MET A 166 -7.80 -7.58 -21.87
CA MET A 166 -7.64 -8.93 -21.32
C MET A 166 -6.17 -9.23 -21.00
N VAL A 167 -5.24 -8.82 -21.85
CA VAL A 167 -3.80 -8.94 -21.59
C VAL A 167 -3.38 -8.07 -20.41
N GLY A 168 -3.82 -6.80 -20.36
CA GLY A 168 -3.50 -5.89 -19.26
C GLY A 168 -4.03 -6.37 -17.91
N PHE A 169 -5.29 -6.79 -17.85
CA PHE A 169 -5.88 -7.36 -16.64
C PHE A 169 -5.23 -8.69 -16.28
N GLY A 170 -4.96 -9.56 -17.25
CA GLY A 170 -4.24 -10.82 -17.05
C GLY A 170 -2.86 -10.61 -16.43
N ALA A 171 -2.10 -9.61 -16.91
CA ALA A 171 -0.81 -9.23 -16.35
C ALA A 171 -0.95 -8.70 -14.91
N SER A 172 -1.95 -7.88 -14.62
CA SER A 172 -2.22 -7.36 -13.28
C SER A 172 -2.58 -8.47 -12.28
N PHE A 173 -3.49 -9.38 -12.66
CA PHE A 173 -3.83 -10.54 -11.84
C PHE A 173 -2.62 -11.47 -11.66
N GLY A 174 -1.87 -11.73 -12.73
CA GLY A 174 -0.64 -12.53 -12.70
C GLY A 174 0.41 -11.95 -11.76
N TYR A 175 0.57 -10.62 -11.72
CA TYR A 175 1.49 -9.94 -10.81
C TYR A 175 1.14 -10.19 -9.33
N THR A 176 -0.15 -10.17 -8.97
CA THR A 176 -0.57 -10.45 -7.59
C THR A 176 -0.28 -11.89 -7.17
N VAL A 177 -0.46 -12.85 -8.08
CA VAL A 177 -0.16 -14.27 -7.84
C VAL A 177 1.36 -14.48 -7.73
N MET A 178 2.13 -13.88 -8.65
CA MET A 178 3.58 -13.92 -8.64
C MET A 178 4.13 -13.34 -7.34
N ALA A 179 3.62 -12.20 -6.86
CA ALA A 179 4.04 -11.61 -5.60
C ALA A 179 3.82 -12.56 -4.41
N ARG A 180 2.66 -13.23 -4.35
CA ARG A 180 2.36 -14.19 -3.28
C ARG A 180 3.25 -15.43 -3.34
N ILE A 181 3.47 -16.00 -4.53
CA ILE A 181 4.36 -17.15 -4.72
C ILE A 181 5.81 -16.78 -4.42
N SER A 182 6.25 -15.59 -4.86
CA SER A 182 7.61 -15.09 -4.58
C SER A 182 7.86 -14.92 -3.09
N LEU A 183 6.88 -14.38 -2.34
CA LEU A 183 6.95 -14.32 -0.88
C LEU A 183 7.03 -15.72 -0.25
N LEU A 184 6.25 -16.68 -0.74
CA LEU A 184 6.30 -18.06 -0.27
C LEU A 184 7.68 -18.69 -0.51
N ILE A 185 8.22 -18.56 -1.73
CA ILE A 185 9.55 -19.05 -2.10
C ILE A 185 10.61 -18.43 -1.18
N GLY A 186 10.57 -17.11 -0.96
CA GLY A 186 11.52 -16.44 -0.07
C GLY A 186 11.46 -16.97 1.36
N ARG A 187 10.28 -17.33 1.87
CA ARG A 187 10.14 -17.96 3.20
C ARG A 187 10.63 -19.40 3.24
N ILE A 188 10.41 -20.18 2.18
CA ILE A 188 10.93 -21.55 2.07
C ILE A 188 12.47 -21.54 1.96
N GLN A 189 13.04 -20.63 1.15
CA GLN A 189 14.49 -20.44 1.04
C GLN A 189 15.11 -20.06 2.37
N PHE A 190 14.49 -19.14 3.12
CA PHE A 190 14.92 -18.79 4.48
C PHE A 190 14.92 -20.01 5.42
N LEU A 191 13.86 -20.84 5.40
CA LEU A 191 13.78 -22.02 6.25
C LEU A 191 14.79 -23.11 5.86
N MET A 192 15.01 -23.34 4.56
CA MET A 192 15.91 -24.39 4.08
C MET A 192 17.38 -24.00 4.08
N GLY A 193 17.69 -22.74 3.76
CA GLY A 193 19.05 -22.21 3.71
C GLY A 193 19.51 -21.66 5.05
N ASP A 194 18.95 -20.53 5.48
CA ASP A 194 19.42 -19.77 6.64
C ASP A 194 19.18 -20.47 7.99
N TRP A 195 18.17 -21.34 8.06
CA TRP A 195 17.81 -22.05 9.29
C TRP A 195 18.30 -23.51 9.32
N LEU A 196 18.01 -24.31 8.29
CA LEU A 196 18.42 -25.72 8.23
C LEU A 196 19.82 -25.94 7.62
N GLY A 197 20.39 -24.95 6.91
CA GLY A 197 21.71 -25.07 6.27
C GLY A 197 21.77 -26.09 5.13
N LEU A 198 20.62 -26.54 4.62
CA LEU A 198 20.52 -27.62 3.63
C LEU A 198 20.74 -27.13 2.19
N ILE A 199 20.61 -25.83 1.96
CA ILE A 199 20.82 -25.17 0.66
C ILE A 199 21.69 -23.94 0.90
N LYS A 200 22.81 -23.83 0.17
CA LYS A 200 23.61 -22.59 0.11
C LYS A 200 23.04 -21.65 -0.94
#